data_AF-C6T3P2-F1
#
_entry.id   AF-C6T3P2-F1
#
_cell.length_a   1.000
_cell.length_b   1.000
_cell.length_c   1.000
_cell.angle_alpha   90.00
_cell.angle_beta   90.00
_cell.angle_gamma   90.00
#
_symmetry.space_group_name_H-M   'P 1'
#
loop_
_entity.id
_entity.type
_entity.pdbx_description
1 polymer ?
#
loop_
_entity_poly.entity_id
_entity_poly.type
_entity_poly.pdbx_seq_one_letter_code
_entity_poly.pdbx_strand_id
1 'polypeptide(L)'
;MGSEEDSIEQSVASRRERLLALRAAQELSSAAEPEPKDNNDDDNEEDQEPQEMKFRNYVPHDKNLQEGKLAPAVLPKFEDPVDAVPPPEPEAAEDPFLNIAPKKPNWDLRRDVQKKLDKLEKRTQKALYQLMVEQEKQNQLTEGDDTNGTAE
;
A
#
# COMPACT_ATOMS: atom_id res chain seq x y z
N MET A 1 10.50 -16.40 -17.28
CA MET A 1 11.76 -15.65 -17.44
C MET A 1 11.57 -14.39 -18.27
N GLY A 2 10.75 -14.38 -19.33
CA GLY A 2 10.56 -13.17 -20.17
C GLY A 2 10.02 -11.90 -19.49
N SER A 3 9.20 -12.00 -18.43
CA SER A 3 8.61 -10.79 -17.80
C SER A 3 9.62 -9.87 -17.12
N GLU A 4 10.72 -10.41 -16.60
CA GLU A 4 11.78 -9.61 -15.98
C GLU A 4 12.67 -8.97 -17.06
N GLU A 5 12.94 -9.70 -18.15
CA GLU A 5 13.68 -9.22 -19.31
C GLU A 5 12.97 -8.01 -19.95
N ASP A 6 11.65 -8.11 -20.19
CA ASP A 6 10.84 -7.02 -20.73
C ASP A 6 10.89 -5.75 -19.85
N SER A 7 10.86 -5.92 -18.52
CA SER A 7 10.93 -4.78 -17.58
C SER A 7 12.30 -4.10 -17.58
N ILE A 8 13.37 -4.88 -17.72
CA ILE A 8 14.74 -4.35 -17.81
C ILE A 8 14.91 -3.61 -19.14
N GLU A 9 14.43 -4.17 -20.25
CA GLU A 9 14.48 -3.56 -21.58
C GLU A 9 13.75 -2.21 -21.62
N GLN A 10 12.56 -2.13 -21.01
CA GLN A 10 11.82 -0.86 -20.88
C GLN A 10 12.61 0.19 -20.08
N SER A 11 13.20 -0.20 -18.94
CA SER A 11 14.01 0.74 -18.13
C SER A 11 15.24 1.27 -18.88
N VAL A 12 15.87 0.42 -19.71
CA VAL A 12 17.01 0.78 -20.55
C VAL A 12 16.57 1.70 -21.70
N ALA A 13 15.41 1.44 -22.30
CA ALA A 13 14.84 2.27 -23.35
C ALA A 13 14.52 3.69 -22.84
N SER A 14 13.82 3.82 -21.72
CA SER A 14 13.51 5.13 -21.10
C SER A 14 14.78 5.90 -20.70
N ARG A 15 15.82 5.19 -20.23
CA ARG A 15 17.11 5.82 -19.92
C ARG A 15 17.80 6.36 -21.17
N ARG A 16 17.82 5.60 -22.27
CA ARG A 16 18.43 6.04 -23.54
C ARG A 16 17.74 7.29 -24.08
N GLU A 17 16.41 7.32 -24.06
CA GLU A 17 15.62 8.47 -24.50
C GLU A 17 15.93 9.72 -23.67
N ARG A 18 15.94 9.60 -22.34
CA ARG A 18 16.29 10.71 -21.43
C ARG A 18 17.68 11.28 -21.71
N LEU A 19 18.67 10.42 -21.97
CA LEU A 19 20.03 10.87 -22.26
C LEU A 19 20.15 11.60 -23.61
N LEU A 20 19.39 11.17 -24.63
CA LEU A 20 19.32 11.88 -25.91
C LEU A 20 18.70 13.27 -25.75
N ALA A 21 17.61 13.38 -25.00
CA ALA A 21 16.97 14.66 -24.70
C ALA A 21 17.92 15.61 -23.94
N LEU A 22 18.66 15.11 -22.95
CA LEU A 22 19.66 15.90 -22.24
C LEU A 22 20.80 16.37 -23.14
N ARG A 23 21.26 15.52 -24.07
CA ARG A 23 22.32 15.88 -25.02
C ARG A 23 21.85 16.95 -26.01
N ALA A 24 20.62 16.84 -26.51
CA ALA A 24 20.01 17.86 -27.37
C ALA A 24 19.81 19.20 -26.63
N ALA A 25 19.37 19.16 -25.36
CA ALA A 25 19.26 20.36 -24.53
C ALA A 25 20.64 21.01 -24.28
N GLN A 26 21.67 20.18 -24.05
CA GLN A 26 23.04 20.66 -23.89
C GLN A 26 23.58 21.30 -25.18
N GLU A 27 23.35 20.70 -26.34
CA GLU A 27 23.74 21.29 -27.64
C GLU A 27 23.02 22.62 -27.90
N LEU A 28 21.73 22.71 -27.57
CA LEU A 28 20.97 23.97 -27.66
C LEU A 28 21.53 25.03 -26.71
N SER A 29 21.92 24.66 -25.49
CA SER A 29 22.54 25.60 -24.55
C SER A 29 23.95 26.01 -24.97
N SER A 30 24.76 25.08 -25.48
CA SER A 30 26.14 25.36 -25.88
C SER A 30 26.21 26.14 -27.20
N ALA A 31 25.24 26.00 -28.10
CA ALA A 31 25.14 26.85 -29.28
C ALA A 31 24.69 28.29 -28.96
N ALA A 32 24.12 28.52 -27.77
CA ALA A 32 23.59 29.81 -27.36
C ALA A 32 24.58 30.65 -26.53
N GLU A 33 25.78 30.16 -26.22
CA GLU A 33 26.79 30.96 -25.53
C GLU A 33 27.91 31.43 -26.48
N PRO A 34 27.99 32.75 -26.77
CA PRO A 34 29.13 33.33 -27.43
C PRO A 34 30.31 33.38 -26.44
N GLU A 35 31.49 33.05 -26.97
CA GLU A 35 32.78 33.11 -26.29
C GLU A 35 32.97 34.36 -25.40
N PRO A 36 33.66 34.22 -24.24
CA PRO A 36 33.67 35.19 -23.18
C PRO A 36 34.49 36.41 -23.60
N LYS A 37 33.82 37.54 -23.80
CA LYS A 37 34.48 38.85 -23.76
C LYS A 37 34.19 39.47 -22.41
N ASP A 38 35.12 39.20 -21.51
CA ASP A 38 35.45 40.06 -20.39
C ASP A 38 35.64 41.49 -20.92
N ASN A 39 34.73 42.39 -20.54
CA ASN A 39 35.02 43.79 -20.31
C ASN A 39 33.81 44.44 -19.64
N ASN A 40 34.03 44.75 -18.37
CA ASN A 40 33.24 45.60 -17.51
C ASN A 40 32.86 46.95 -18.15
N ASP A 41 31.80 47.49 -17.54
CA ASP A 41 31.45 48.89 -17.38
C ASP A 41 30.82 49.61 -18.56
N ASP A 42 29.57 50.04 -18.30
CA ASP A 42 29.05 51.41 -18.33
C ASP A 42 27.65 51.37 -18.97
N ASP A 43 26.63 51.03 -18.17
CA ASP A 43 25.77 51.95 -17.42
C ASP A 43 24.87 52.85 -18.29
N ASN A 44 23.68 53.05 -17.74
CA ASN A 44 22.69 54.10 -18.02
C ASN A 44 21.71 53.84 -19.15
N GLU A 45 20.48 53.42 -18.85
CA GLU A 45 19.42 54.11 -18.07
C GLU A 45 18.36 54.49 -19.12
N GLU A 46 17.28 53.72 -19.22
CA GLU A 46 16.02 54.19 -19.80
C GLU A 46 14.91 53.20 -19.38
N ASP A 47 14.14 53.63 -18.38
CA ASP A 47 12.72 53.32 -18.15
C ASP A 47 12.32 51.87 -17.83
N GLN A 48 12.99 51.25 -16.85
CA GLN A 48 12.42 50.09 -16.17
C GLN A 48 11.63 50.54 -14.94
N GLU A 49 10.30 50.51 -15.06
CA GLU A 49 9.38 50.61 -13.91
C GLU A 49 9.90 49.73 -12.75
N PRO A 50 9.84 50.21 -11.49
CA PRO A 50 10.50 49.54 -10.37
C PRO A 50 9.93 48.14 -10.20
N GLN A 51 10.68 47.13 -10.62
CA GLN A 51 10.31 45.74 -10.45
C GLN A 51 10.26 45.44 -8.95
N GLU A 52 9.05 45.26 -8.43
CA GLU A 52 8.81 44.93 -7.02
C GLU A 52 9.44 43.57 -6.69
N MET A 53 10.58 43.59 -5.98
CA MET A 53 11.32 42.40 -5.60
C MET A 53 10.58 41.63 -4.49
N LYS A 54 10.26 40.36 -4.73
CA LYS A 54 9.50 39.50 -3.82
C LYS A 54 10.39 38.48 -3.11
N PHE A 55 10.36 38.46 -1.78
CA PHE A 55 11.19 37.58 -0.96
C PHE A 55 10.41 36.34 -0.51
N ARG A 56 10.71 35.19 -1.14
CA ARG A 56 10.06 33.89 -0.88
C ARG A 56 10.75 33.06 0.20
N ASN A 57 12.08 33.18 0.32
CA ASN A 57 12.92 32.35 1.20
C ASN A 57 13.85 33.18 2.10
N TYR A 58 13.68 34.51 2.14
CA TYR A 58 14.56 35.41 2.88
C TYR A 58 13.77 36.55 3.54
N VAL A 59 14.30 37.11 4.63
CA VAL A 59 13.71 38.27 5.32
C VAL A 59 14.72 39.41 5.28
N PRO A 60 14.51 40.41 4.40
CA PRO A 60 15.37 41.57 4.36
C PRO A 60 15.42 42.33 5.68
N HIS A 61 16.59 42.86 6.04
CA HIS A 61 16.75 43.70 7.23
C HIS A 61 16.25 45.14 7.01
N ASP A 62 16.30 45.62 5.77
CA ASP A 62 15.90 46.98 5.43
C ASP A 62 14.38 47.14 5.37
N LYS A 63 13.88 48.25 5.90
CA LYS A 63 12.44 48.48 6.15
C LYS A 63 11.65 48.57 4.85
N ASN A 64 12.20 49.25 3.84
CA ASN A 64 11.55 49.41 2.54
C ASN A 64 11.43 48.07 1.80
N LEU A 65 12.38 47.16 2.05
CA LEU A 65 12.45 45.88 1.36
C LEU A 65 11.62 44.78 2.05
N GLN A 66 11.29 44.95 3.33
CA GLN A 66 10.42 44.06 4.09
C GLN A 66 8.99 44.02 3.55
N GLU A 67 8.53 45.09 2.87
CA GLU A 67 7.21 45.15 2.24
C GLU A 67 7.04 44.09 1.13
N GLY A 68 8.14 43.70 0.48
CA GLY A 68 8.18 42.64 -0.54
C GLY A 68 8.18 41.20 0.02
N LYS A 69 8.06 41.01 1.34
CA LYS A 69 8.08 39.67 1.94
C LYS A 69 6.78 38.93 1.68
N LEU A 70 6.87 37.76 1.04
CA LEU A 70 5.71 36.92 0.79
C LEU A 70 5.27 36.22 2.08
N ALA A 71 3.97 36.31 2.38
CA ALA A 71 3.37 35.63 3.52
C ALA A 71 3.48 34.10 3.33
N PRO A 72 3.78 33.34 4.41
CA PRO A 72 3.83 31.89 4.32
C PRO A 72 2.45 31.35 3.93
N ALA A 73 2.43 30.37 3.04
CA ALA A 73 1.20 29.76 2.57
C ALA A 73 0.44 29.15 3.75
N VAL A 74 -0.72 29.73 4.08
CA VAL A 74 -1.62 29.18 5.10
C VAL A 74 -2.24 27.94 4.50
N LEU A 75 -1.79 26.77 4.96
CA LEU A 75 -2.38 25.51 4.57
C LEU A 75 -3.87 25.53 4.95
N PRO A 76 -4.78 25.21 4.01
CA PRO A 76 -6.17 24.95 4.36
C PRO A 76 -6.21 23.90 5.47
N LYS A 77 -6.98 24.16 6.52
CA LYS A 77 -7.20 23.18 7.59
C LYS A 77 -7.88 21.98 6.94
N PHE A 78 -7.13 20.90 6.77
CA PHE A 78 -7.67 19.64 6.29
C PHE A 78 -8.60 19.12 7.38
N GLU A 79 -9.91 19.18 7.12
CA GLU A 79 -10.86 18.40 7.91
C GLU A 79 -10.69 16.95 7.47
N ASP A 80 -9.98 16.19 8.30
CA ASP A 80 -9.80 14.76 8.14
C ASP A 80 -11.19 14.12 8.01
N PRO A 81 -11.57 13.54 6.85
CA PRO A 81 -12.90 12.95 6.66
C PRO A 81 -13.14 11.68 7.49
N VAL A 82 -12.25 11.38 8.43
CA VAL A 82 -12.33 10.23 9.32
C VAL A 82 -13.40 10.42 10.41
N ASP A 83 -13.73 11.67 10.78
CA ASP A 83 -14.75 11.95 11.81
C ASP A 83 -16.20 11.78 11.30
N ALA A 84 -16.41 11.76 9.98
CA ALA A 84 -17.75 11.72 9.39
C ALA A 84 -18.17 10.34 8.85
N VAL A 85 -17.27 9.35 8.86
CA VAL A 85 -17.59 8.00 8.36
C VAL A 85 -17.79 7.08 9.56
N PRO A 86 -19.03 6.59 9.83
CA PRO A 86 -19.27 5.62 10.89
C PRO A 86 -18.39 4.39 10.65
N PRO A 87 -17.85 3.78 11.72
CA PRO A 87 -16.76 2.82 11.64
C PRO A 87 -17.10 1.74 10.61
N PRO A 88 -16.32 1.63 9.52
CA PRO A 88 -16.55 0.56 8.56
C PRO A 88 -16.42 -0.75 9.31
N GLU A 89 -17.40 -1.64 9.11
CA GLU A 89 -17.32 -3.03 9.56
C GLU A 89 -15.91 -3.54 9.25
N PRO A 90 -15.25 -4.27 10.16
CA PRO A 90 -13.90 -4.75 9.93
C PRO A 90 -13.95 -5.76 8.79
N GLU A 91 -13.92 -5.24 7.57
CA GLU A 91 -13.41 -5.93 6.41
C GLU A 91 -11.98 -6.25 6.81
N ALA A 92 -11.83 -7.42 7.43
CA ALA A 92 -10.58 -8.13 7.61
C ALA A 92 -10.05 -8.51 6.22
N ALA A 93 -9.82 -7.49 5.39
CA ALA A 93 -8.80 -7.47 4.38
C ALA A 93 -7.48 -7.56 5.14
N GLU A 94 -7.22 -8.77 5.67
CA GLU A 94 -5.89 -9.16 6.08
C GLU A 94 -4.97 -8.81 4.92
N ASP A 95 -4.08 -7.84 5.17
CA ASP A 95 -3.15 -7.33 4.18
C ASP A 95 -2.61 -8.49 3.34
N PRO A 96 -2.85 -8.51 2.01
CA PRO A 96 -2.36 -9.58 1.14
C PRO A 96 -0.86 -9.81 1.28
N PHE A 97 -0.13 -8.78 1.73
CA PHE A 97 1.30 -8.80 1.98
C PHE A 97 1.73 -9.52 3.27
N LEU A 98 0.90 -9.57 4.31
CA LEU A 98 1.24 -10.30 5.55
C LEU A 98 1.29 -11.81 5.32
N ASN A 99 0.51 -12.29 4.36
CA ASN A 99 0.49 -13.69 3.94
C ASN A 99 1.65 -14.10 3.00
N ILE A 100 2.59 -13.19 2.72
CA ILE A 100 3.82 -13.45 1.92
C ILE A 100 4.93 -14.11 2.74
N ALA A 101 4.78 -14.17 4.07
CA ALA A 101 5.76 -14.85 4.91
C ALA A 101 5.94 -16.33 4.47
N PRO A 102 7.19 -16.84 4.38
CA PRO A 102 7.45 -18.24 4.05
C PRO A 102 6.68 -19.19 4.97
N LYS A 103 5.77 -19.97 4.40
CA LYS A 103 4.97 -20.96 5.13
C LYS A 103 5.80 -22.21 5.42
N LYS A 104 5.38 -22.99 6.43
CA LYS A 104 6.05 -24.24 6.85
C LYS A 104 6.18 -25.19 5.65
N PRO A 105 7.29 -25.93 5.43
CA PRO A 105 7.47 -26.77 4.23
C PRO A 105 6.32 -27.77 3.96
N ASN A 106 5.71 -28.31 5.02
CA ASN A 106 4.59 -29.25 4.92
C ASN A 106 3.20 -28.59 4.91
N TRP A 107 3.11 -27.27 4.72
CA TRP A 107 1.84 -26.55 4.78
C TRP A 107 0.91 -26.94 3.62
N ASP A 108 1.49 -27.20 2.45
CA ASP A 108 0.76 -27.53 1.24
C ASP A 108 0.09 -28.90 1.36
N LEU A 109 0.82 -29.89 1.89
CA LEU A 109 0.24 -31.20 2.18
C LEU A 109 -0.93 -31.10 3.16
N ARG A 110 -0.82 -30.25 4.19
CA ARG A 110 -1.92 -30.05 5.15
C ARG A 110 -3.14 -29.45 4.47
N ARG A 111 -2.96 -28.45 3.61
CA ARG A 111 -4.04 -27.83 2.84
C ARG A 111 -4.75 -28.86 1.97
N ASP A 112 -3.99 -29.66 1.23
CA ASP A 112 -4.56 -30.60 0.26
C ASP A 112 -5.19 -31.83 0.95
N VAL A 113 -4.66 -32.24 2.10
CA VAL A 113 -5.22 -33.32 2.93
C VAL A 113 -6.43 -32.84 3.74
N GLN A 114 -6.53 -31.56 4.09
CA GLN A 114 -7.61 -31.01 4.94
C GLN A 114 -9.00 -31.39 4.39
N LYS A 115 -9.22 -31.23 3.08
CA LYS A 115 -10.49 -31.59 2.44
C LYS A 115 -10.88 -33.07 2.61
N LYS A 116 -9.89 -33.97 2.68
CA LYS A 116 -10.12 -35.41 2.92
C LYS A 116 -10.38 -35.66 4.40
N LEU A 117 -9.67 -34.97 5.29
CA LEU A 117 -9.90 -35.03 6.73
C LEU A 117 -11.31 -34.54 7.10
N ASP A 118 -11.76 -33.40 6.57
CA ASP A 118 -13.11 -32.88 6.84
C ASP A 118 -14.20 -33.88 6.43
N LYS A 119 -14.00 -34.58 5.30
CA LYS A 119 -14.91 -35.64 4.84
C LYS A 119 -14.88 -36.88 5.72
N LEU A 120 -13.73 -37.20 6.29
CA LEU A 120 -13.56 -38.33 7.20
C LEU A 120 -14.15 -37.99 8.57
N GLU A 121 -13.89 -36.80 9.10
CA GLU A 121 -14.43 -36.28 10.35
C GLU A 121 -15.96 -36.30 10.35
N LYS A 122 -16.60 -35.85 9.26
CA LYS A 122 -18.06 -35.95 9.11
C LYS A 122 -18.58 -37.39 9.16
N ARG A 123 -17.82 -38.37 8.65
CA ARG A 123 -18.19 -39.79 8.73
C ARG A 123 -17.97 -40.34 10.12
N THR A 124 -16.87 -39.98 10.77
CA THR A 124 -16.55 -40.37 12.15
C THR A 124 -17.61 -39.84 13.12
N GLN A 125 -18.03 -38.58 12.99
CA GLN A 125 -19.11 -38.00 13.78
C GLN A 125 -20.44 -38.73 13.56
N LYS A 126 -20.76 -39.09 12.32
CA LYS A 126 -21.97 -39.89 12.01
C LYS A 126 -21.91 -41.29 12.63
N ALA A 127 -20.77 -41.96 12.54
CA ALA A 127 -20.57 -43.28 13.12
C ALA A 127 -20.67 -43.23 14.65
N LEU A 128 -20.07 -42.21 15.27
CA LEU A 128 -20.19 -41.98 16.71
C LEU A 128 -21.64 -41.73 17.14
N TYR A 129 -22.38 -40.92 16.39
CA TYR A 129 -23.80 -40.69 16.65
C TYR A 129 -24.62 -41.98 16.52
N GLN A 130 -24.37 -42.80 15.50
CA GLN A 130 -25.05 -44.09 15.33
C GLN A 130 -24.78 -45.04 16.51
N LEU A 131 -23.54 -45.11 16.97
CA LEU A 131 -23.14 -45.92 18.13
C LEU A 131 -23.85 -45.43 19.40
N MET A 132 -23.94 -44.12 19.61
CA MET A 132 -24.66 -43.53 20.75
C MET A 132 -26.16 -43.90 20.73
N VAL A 133 -26.82 -43.79 19.56
CA VAL A 133 -28.24 -44.15 19.42
C VAL A 133 -28.47 -45.64 19.68
N GLU A 134 -27.57 -46.50 19.22
CA GLU A 134 -27.64 -47.95 19.47
C GLU A 134 -27.44 -48.27 20.95
N GLN A 135 -26.47 -47.63 21.60
CA GLN A 135 -26.23 -47.79 23.04
C GLN A 135 -27.41 -47.31 23.88
N GLU A 136 -28.00 -46.16 23.54
CA GLU A 136 -29.18 -45.64 24.23
C GLU A 136 -30.37 -46.59 24.10
N LYS A 137 -30.60 -47.14 22.89
CA LYS A 137 -31.64 -48.14 22.67
C LYS A 137 -31.40 -49.42 23.49
N GLN A 138 -30.16 -49.88 23.59
CA GLN A 138 -29.82 -51.04 24.42
C GLN A 138 -30.08 -50.77 25.90
N ASN A 139 -29.68 -49.60 26.41
CA ASN A 139 -29.93 -49.20 27.80
C ASN A 139 -31.43 -49.12 28.11
N GLN A 140 -32.24 -48.55 27.21
CA GLN A 140 -33.70 -48.48 27.37
C GLN A 140 -34.35 -49.88 27.42
N LEU A 141 -33.82 -50.84 26.64
CA LEU A 141 -34.31 -52.22 26.66
C LEU A 141 -33.95 -52.93 27.98
N THR A 142 -32.72 -52.75 28.47
CA THR A 142 -32.28 -53.37 29.73
C THR A 142 -33.00 -52.77 30.95
N GLU A 143 -33.16 -51.44 31.00
CA GLU A 143 -33.87 -50.77 32.09
C GLU A 143 -35.37 -51.15 32.11
N GLY A 144 -35.98 -51.36 30.93
CA GLY A 144 -37.36 -51.84 30.82
C GLY A 144 -37.57 -53.25 31.39
N ASP A 145 -36.62 -54.16 31.16
CA ASP A 145 -36.68 -55.53 31.67
C ASP A 145 -36.44 -55.61 33.18
N ASP A 146 -35.54 -54.78 33.74
CA ASP A 146 -35.25 -54.76 35.17
C ASP A 146 -36.45 -54.27 36.01
N THR A 147 -37.25 -53.32 35.50
CA THR A 147 -38.41 -52.79 36.24
C THR A 147 -39.57 -53.77 36.35
N ASN A 148 -39.77 -54.67 35.38
CA ASN A 148 -40.81 -55.71 35.45
C ASN A 148 -40.48 -56.83 36.43
N GLY A 149 -39.20 -57.06 36.75
CA GLY A 149 -38.77 -58.14 37.64
C GLY A 149 -38.87 -57.86 39.15
N THR A 150 -39.13 -56.61 39.57
CA THR A 150 -39.09 -56.22 41.00
C THR A 150 -40.49 -56.02 41.61
N ALA A 151 -41.56 -56.43 40.92
CA ALA A 151 -42.92 -56.41 41.43
C ALA A 151 -43.40 -57.83 41.83
N GLU A 152 -42.76 -58.43 42.83
CA GLU A 152 -43.31 -59.51 43.66
C GLU A 152 -43.22 -59.10 45.14
#